data_AF-A0AA91QTE9-F1
#
_entry.id   AF-A0AA91QTE9-F1
#
_cell.length_a   1.000
_cell.length_b   1.000
_cell.length_c   1.000
_cell.angle_alpha   90.00
_cell.angle_beta   90.00
_cell.angle_gamma   90.00
#
_symmetry.space_group_name_H-M   'P 1'
#
loop_
_entity.id
_entity.type
_entity.pdbx_description
1 polymer ?
#
loop_
_entity_poly.entity_id
_entity_poly.type
_entity_poly.pdbx_seq_one_letter_code
_entity_poly.pdbx_strand_id
1 'polypeptide(L)'
;MANIVQRSMQRSLAKTISEMEQETGIPQSQLVEILNEEYGYVSKDDPELLSDLNRQIELDRAADRHAKKKKIEVSKRAIAKTTWDRESGKLAQDLQEGNIGGERS
;
A
#
# COMPACT_ATOMS: atom_id res chain seq x y z
N MET A 1 -1.88 16.22 -2.43
CA MET A 1 -0.40 16.13 -2.36
C MET A 1 0.12 15.52 -1.06
N ALA A 2 -0.45 15.84 0.11
CA ALA A 2 -0.06 15.25 1.41
C ALA A 2 -0.06 13.70 1.43
N ASN A 3 -1.05 13.07 0.80
CA ASN A 3 -1.21 11.61 0.80
C ASN A 3 -0.09 10.86 0.03
N ILE A 4 0.53 11.48 -0.98
CA ILE A 4 1.66 10.86 -1.72
C ILE A 4 2.93 10.90 -0.88
N VAL A 5 3.18 12.03 -0.21
CA VAL A 5 4.35 12.20 0.67
C VAL A 5 4.25 11.25 1.86
N GLN A 6 3.09 11.17 2.49
CA GLN A 6 2.86 10.25 3.61
C GLN A 6 3.07 8.78 3.21
N ARG A 7 2.54 8.36 2.06
CA ARG A 7 2.79 7.01 1.52
C ARG A 7 4.26 6.76 1.20
N SER A 8 5.00 7.76 0.69
CA SER A 8 6.44 7.59 0.46
C SER A 8 7.22 7.41 1.76
N MET A 9 6.85 8.13 2.83
CA MET A 9 7.48 7.97 4.14
C MET A 9 7.19 6.59 4.74
N GLN A 10 5.94 6.13 4.66
CA GLN A 10 5.53 4.79 5.12
C GLN A 10 6.32 3.68 4.39
N ARG A 11 6.49 3.81 3.06
CA ARG A 11 7.31 2.87 2.28
C ARG A 11 8.78 2.89 2.63
N SER A 12 9.35 4.07 2.87
CA SER A 12 10.74 4.19 3.33
C SER A 12 10.91 3.51 4.68
N LEU A 13 10.01 3.75 5.63
CA LEU A 13 10.02 3.08 6.94
C LEU A 13 9.88 1.56 6.80
N ALA A 14 8.94 1.10 5.98
CA ALA A 14 8.74 -0.33 5.72
C ALA A 14 9.98 -1.00 5.12
N LYS A 15 10.73 -0.27 4.27
CA LYS A 15 12.01 -0.74 3.72
C LYS A 15 13.07 -0.84 4.82
N THR A 16 13.25 0.20 5.63
CA THR A 16 14.20 0.19 6.76
C THR A 16 13.92 -0.96 7.72
N ILE A 17 12.67 -1.16 8.12
CA ILE A 17 12.28 -2.26 9.01
C ILE A 17 12.56 -3.62 8.36
N SER A 18 12.35 -3.75 7.04
CA SER A 18 12.67 -4.98 6.33
C SER A 18 14.17 -5.26 6.23
N GLU A 19 15.01 -4.22 6.14
CA GLU A 19 16.47 -4.34 6.14
C GLU A 19 16.95 -4.71 7.56
N MET A 20 16.43 -4.03 8.58
CA MET A 20 16.75 -4.35 9.98
C MET A 20 16.32 -5.75 10.40
N GLU A 21 15.16 -6.26 9.95
CA GLU A 21 14.75 -7.64 10.23
C GLU A 21 15.74 -8.65 9.61
N GLN A 22 16.30 -8.35 8.43
CA GLN A 22 17.31 -9.19 7.79
C GLN A 22 18.67 -9.14 8.50
N GLU A 23 19.06 -7.96 8.99
CA GLU A 23 20.34 -7.75 9.68
C GLU A 23 20.33 -8.30 11.11
N THR A 24 19.22 -8.15 11.84
CA THR A 24 19.13 -8.45 13.26
C THR A 24 18.43 -9.78 13.57
N GLY A 25 17.61 -10.28 12.63
CA GLY A 25 16.72 -11.43 12.86
C GLY A 25 15.53 -11.12 13.78
N ILE A 26 15.37 -9.87 14.22
CA ILE A 26 14.25 -9.46 15.09
C ILE A 26 12.98 -9.35 14.23
N PRO A 27 11.84 -9.95 14.66
CA PRO A 27 10.59 -9.86 13.93
C PRO A 27 10.14 -8.41 13.72
N GLN A 28 9.57 -8.14 12.54
CA GLN A 28 9.04 -6.81 12.20
C GLN A 28 8.21 -6.16 13.31
N SER A 29 7.24 -6.88 13.89
CA SER A 29 6.34 -6.31 14.89
C SER A 29 7.10 -5.73 16.09
N GLN A 30 8.14 -6.44 16.54
CA GLN A 30 9.01 -5.99 17.61
C GLN A 30 9.87 -4.81 17.17
N LEU A 31 10.39 -4.81 15.93
CA LEU A 31 11.12 -3.66 15.39
C LEU A 31 10.25 -2.41 15.29
N VAL A 32 8.97 -2.53 14.91
CA VAL A 32 8.04 -1.39 14.86
C VAL A 32 7.85 -0.81 16.26
N GLU A 33 7.64 -1.66 17.26
CA GLU A 33 7.51 -1.25 18.66
C GLU A 33 8.77 -0.54 19.18
N ILE A 34 9.94 -1.18 19.06
CA ILE A 34 11.23 -0.64 19.51
C ILE A 34 11.52 0.71 18.83
N LEU A 35 11.35 0.79 17.51
CA LEU A 35 11.63 2.03 16.78
C LEU A 35 10.59 3.11 17.07
N ASN A 36 9.32 2.74 17.33
CA ASN A 36 8.31 3.71 17.74
C ASN A 36 8.57 4.23 19.17
N GLU A 37 9.11 3.40 20.06
CA GLU A 37 9.53 3.83 21.40
C GLU A 37 10.67 4.86 21.34
N GLU A 38 11.65 4.63 20.46
CA GLU A 38 12.83 5.48 20.30
C GLU A 38 12.51 6.77 19.52
N TYR A 39 11.79 6.66 18.39
CA TYR A 39 11.63 7.75 17.42
C TYR A 39 10.23 8.38 17.40
N GLY A 40 9.23 7.76 18.04
CA GLY A 40 7.89 8.34 18.19
C GLY A 40 7.14 8.57 16.88
N TYR A 41 7.11 7.58 15.99
CA TYR A 41 6.43 7.69 14.68
C TYR A 41 4.92 7.94 14.81
N VAL A 42 4.30 7.35 15.83
CA VAL A 42 2.91 7.57 16.23
C VAL A 42 2.82 7.81 17.73
N SER A 43 1.70 8.39 18.17
CA SER A 43 1.47 8.67 19.59
C SER A 43 1.57 7.41 20.42
N LYS A 44 2.29 7.47 21.55
CA LYS A 44 2.38 6.36 22.52
C LYS A 44 1.08 6.17 23.31
N ASP A 45 0.24 7.20 23.34
CA ASP A 45 -1.06 7.20 24.01
C ASP A 45 -2.16 6.59 23.13
N ASP A 46 -1.84 6.20 21.90
CA ASP A 46 -2.77 5.65 20.93
C ASP A 46 -2.27 4.29 20.39
N PRO A 47 -2.61 3.18 21.07
CA PRO A 47 -2.19 1.85 20.64
C PRO A 47 -2.84 1.42 19.31
N GLU A 48 -3.96 2.02 18.91
CA GLU A 48 -4.59 1.72 17.61
C GLU A 48 -3.72 2.24 16.46
N LEU A 49 -3.15 3.44 16.60
CA LEU A 49 -2.23 4.00 15.60
C LEU A 49 -0.97 3.16 15.42
N LEU A 50 -0.45 2.55 16.48
CA LEU A 50 0.71 1.66 16.40
C LEU A 50 0.36 0.37 15.67
N SER A 51 -0.80 -0.20 15.96
CA SER A 51 -1.33 -1.37 15.24
C SER A 51 -1.53 -1.05 13.75
N ASP A 52 -2.11 0.10 13.42
CA ASP A 52 -2.32 0.55 12.04
C ASP A 52 -1.00 0.77 11.31
N LEU A 53 0.00 1.38 11.98
CA LEU A 53 1.33 1.54 11.43
C LEU A 53 1.97 0.18 11.10
N ASN A 54 1.88 -0.77 12.03
CA ASN A 54 2.42 -2.11 11.86
C ASN A 54 1.77 -2.84 10.67
N ARG A 55 0.44 -2.74 10.55
CA ARG A 55 -0.31 -3.28 9.40
C ARG A 55 0.07 -2.61 8.08
N GLN A 56 0.24 -1.29 8.08
CA GLN A 56 0.63 -0.55 6.88
C GLN A 56 2.02 -0.97 6.40
N ILE A 57 2.97 -1.17 7.32
CA ILE A 57 4.30 -1.68 7.01
C ILE A 57 4.23 -3.07 6.38
N GLU A 58 3.42 -3.97 6.94
CA GLU A 58 3.24 -5.32 6.37
C GLU A 58 2.75 -5.27 4.91
N LEU A 59 1.75 -4.43 4.64
CA LEU A 59 1.20 -4.23 3.30
C LEU A 59 2.22 -3.66 2.32
N ASP A 60 2.96 -2.63 2.72
CA ASP A 60 3.99 -2.01 1.86
C ASP A 60 5.14 -2.99 1.57
N ARG A 61 5.53 -3.83 2.54
CA ARG A 61 6.51 -4.90 2.32
C ARG A 61 6.00 -5.96 1.36
N ALA A 62 4.75 -6.39 1.52
CA ALA A 62 4.13 -7.33 0.59
C ALA A 62 4.11 -6.73 -0.83
N ALA A 63 3.70 -5.47 -0.97
CA ALA A 63 3.69 -4.76 -2.23
C ALA A 63 5.09 -4.67 -2.87
N ASP A 64 6.13 -4.35 -2.10
CA ASP A 64 7.51 -4.28 -2.59
C ASP A 64 8.02 -5.67 -3.02
N ARG A 65 7.74 -6.72 -2.25
CA ARG A 65 8.05 -8.12 -2.65
C ARG A 65 7.36 -8.51 -3.95
N HIS A 66 6.09 -8.16 -4.11
CA HIS A 66 5.34 -8.42 -5.34
C HIS A 66 5.91 -7.62 -6.52
N ALA A 67 6.21 -6.33 -6.33
CA ALA A 67 6.78 -5.48 -7.37
C ALA A 67 8.17 -5.93 -7.81
N LYS A 68 9.01 -6.44 -6.89
CA LYS A 68 10.31 -7.05 -7.20
C LYS A 68 10.18 -8.35 -7.98
N LYS A 69 9.18 -9.19 -7.66
CA LYS A 69 8.96 -10.49 -8.33
C LYS A 69 8.35 -10.37 -9.71
N LYS A 70 7.42 -9.42 -9.92
CA LYS A 70 6.72 -9.23 -11.20
C LYS A 70 6.41 -7.76 -11.42
N LYS A 71 7.11 -7.13 -12.36
CA LYS A 71 6.71 -5.84 -12.92
C LYS A 71 5.72 -6.09 -14.05
N ILE A 72 4.44 -5.80 -13.81
CA ILE A 72 3.42 -5.84 -14.86
C ILE A 72 3.40 -4.46 -15.51
N GLU A 73 3.67 -4.42 -16.81
CA GLU A 73 3.51 -3.20 -17.58
C GLU A 73 2.02 -2.95 -17.82
N VAL A 74 1.54 -1.78 -17.39
CA VAL A 74 0.15 -1.35 -17.57
C VAL A 74 0.08 -0.26 -18.63
N SER A 75 -0.85 -0.40 -19.58
CA SER A 75 -1.03 0.57 -20.66
C SER A 75 -1.54 1.91 -20.12
N LYS A 76 -0.75 2.97 -20.29
CA LYS A 76 -1.14 4.35 -19.91
C LYS A 76 -2.46 4.77 -20.56
N ARG A 77 -2.68 4.40 -21.83
CA ARG A 77 -3.91 4.70 -22.57
C ARG A 77 -5.11 4.00 -21.95
N ALA A 78 -4.95 2.75 -21.52
CA ALA A 78 -6.03 2.02 -20.86
C ALA A 78 -6.38 2.63 -19.49
N ILE A 79 -5.39 3.05 -18.71
CA ILE A 79 -5.61 3.78 -17.44
C ILE A 79 -6.35 5.09 -17.70
N ALA A 80 -5.90 5.89 -18.67
CA ALA A 80 -6.54 7.17 -18.99
C ALA A 80 -8.01 6.98 -19.42
N LYS A 81 -8.30 5.99 -20.27
CA LYS A 81 -9.67 5.63 -20.64
C LYS A 81 -10.50 5.22 -19.42
N THR A 82 -9.95 4.38 -18.55
CA THR A 82 -10.62 3.94 -17.32
C THR A 82 -10.96 5.12 -16.41
N THR A 83 -10.02 6.06 -16.23
CA THR A 83 -10.26 7.28 -15.45
C THR A 83 -11.36 8.14 -16.06
N TRP A 84 -11.36 8.30 -17.39
CA TRP A 84 -12.40 9.05 -18.10
C TRP A 84 -13.77 8.40 -17.98
N ASP A 85 -13.87 7.09 -18.23
CA ASP A 85 -15.13 6.35 -18.13
C ASP A 85 -15.66 6.39 -16.68
N ARG A 86 -14.78 6.39 -15.68
CA ARG A 86 -15.13 6.59 -14.26
C ARG A 86 -15.67 7.98 -13.99
N GLU A 87 -14.97 9.03 -14.43
CA GLU A 87 -15.34 10.42 -14.17
C GLU A 87 -16.60 10.86 -14.92
N SER A 88 -16.86 10.29 -16.09
CA SER A 88 -18.10 10.50 -16.85
C SER A 88 -19.29 9.70 -16.31
N GLY A 89 -19.12 8.90 -15.24
CA GLY A 89 -20.17 8.05 -14.66
C GLY A 89 -20.50 6.80 -15.48
N LYS A 90 -20.03 6.73 -16.73
CA LYS A 90 -20.25 5.63 -17.66
C LYS A 90 -19.79 4.28 -17.10
N LEU A 91 -18.63 4.24 -16.46
CA LEU A 91 -18.07 3.00 -15.92
C LEU A 91 -18.97 2.38 -14.84
N ALA A 92 -19.60 3.22 -14.01
CA ALA A 92 -20.51 2.74 -12.96
C ALA A 92 -21.81 2.22 -13.57
N GLN A 93 -22.36 2.95 -14.55
CA GLN A 93 -23.55 2.54 -15.29
C GLN A 93 -23.34 1.22 -16.02
N ASP A 94 -22.27 1.12 -16.80
CA ASP A 94 -21.96 -0.08 -17.59
C ASP A 94 -21.69 -1.32 -16.70
N LEU A 95 -21.15 -1.16 -15.48
CA LEU A 95 -20.97 -2.24 -14.52
C LEU A 95 -22.29 -2.68 -13.86
N GLN A 96 -23.19 -1.74 -13.55
CA GLN A 96 -24.52 -2.05 -13.02
C GLN A 96 -25.41 -2.74 -14.06
N GLU A 97 -25.29 -2.34 -15.32
CA GLU A 97 -26.04 -2.90 -16.45
C GLU A 97 -25.41 -4.21 -16.98
N GLY A 98 -24.26 -4.65 -16.46
CA GLY A 98 -23.57 -5.87 -16.91
C GLY A 98 -22.95 -5.76 -18.31
N ASN A 99 -22.80 -4.54 -18.84
CA ASN A 99 -22.22 -4.26 -20.15
C ASN A 99 -20.69 -4.48 -20.17
N ILE A 100 -20.05 -4.54 -19.00
CA ILE A 100 -18.62 -4.87 -18.85
C ILE A 100 -18.43 -5.95 -17.78
N GLY A 101 -17.69 -7.00 -18.13
CA GLY A 101 -17.52 -8.19 -17.28
C GLY A 101 -18.15 -9.41 -17.93
N GLY A 102 -17.67 -9.78 -19.12
CA GLY A 102 -18.11 -11.01 -19.76
C GLY A 102 -17.56 -12.23 -19.02
N GLU A 103 -18.41 -12.90 -18.24
CA GLU A 103 -18.50 -14.34 -18.41
C GLU A 103 -18.98 -14.57 -19.84
N ARG A 104 -18.03 -14.85 -20.74
CA ARG A 104 -18.35 -15.57 -21.98
C ARG A 104 -18.43 -17.05 -21.60
N SER A 105 -19.64 -17.52 -21.33
CA SER A 105 -20.00 -18.92 -21.59
C SER A 105 -20.02 -19.16 -23.10
#